data_AF-A0A2E0TSL6-F1
#
_entry.id   AF-A0A2E0TSL6-F1
#
_cell.length_a   1.000
_cell.length_b   1.000
_cell.length_c   1.000
_cell.angle_alpha   90.00
_cell.angle_beta   90.00
_cell.angle_gamma   90.00
#
_symmetry.space_group_name_H-M   'P 1'
#
loop_
_entity.id
_entity.type
_entity.pdbx_description
1 polymer ?
#
loop_
_entity_poly.entity_id
_entity_poly.type
_entity_poly.pdbx_seq_one_letter_code
_entity_poly.pdbx_strand_id
1 'polypeptide(L)'
;MPEGDTIFRAARRMHAALAGERVEALRSAHPKLVRARLEGRTIERVRARGKNLLVDFDDGRILHTHLKMRGSWHLYRPGERWKKPARAATLELVTRPFVAVAFSMPVVDLLRAEHASAQLRELGPDLLDEALPDALFVARLRQVDALPLGVALMRQRVLSGIGNVYKSEVLFLERRDPFAPVATQEEAALEALIARARRLMRRNLVGFPRTTRKRYQGRLWVYGRSGEPCRVCATTVRMRRQGDDGRSTYFCPACQLGPAPGEG
;
A
#
# COMPACT_ATOMS: atom_id res chain seq x y z
N MET A 1 -3.08 0.85 8.79
CA MET A 1 -2.51 1.72 7.75
C MET A 1 -2.50 0.95 6.43
N PRO A 2 -3.30 1.35 5.43
CA PRO A 2 -3.29 0.76 4.09
C PRO A 2 -1.94 0.95 3.38
N GLU A 3 -1.36 -0.16 2.91
CA GLU A 3 -0.18 -0.22 2.03
C GLU A 3 -0.47 -1.25 0.92
N GLY A 4 0.50 -1.56 0.06
CA GLY A 4 0.30 -2.42 -1.12
C GLY A 4 -0.44 -3.72 -0.83
N ASP A 5 -0.02 -4.47 0.20
CA ASP A 5 -0.69 -5.69 0.65
C ASP A 5 -2.18 -5.52 0.98
N THR A 6 -2.54 -4.38 1.58
CA THR A 6 -3.90 -4.10 2.06
C THR A 6 -4.80 -3.73 0.90
N ILE A 7 -4.26 -2.96 -0.05
CA ILE A 7 -4.96 -2.59 -1.27
C ILE A 7 -5.12 -3.80 -2.17
N PHE A 8 -4.11 -4.65 -2.30
CA PHE A 8 -4.19 -5.91 -3.02
C PHE A 8 -5.28 -6.82 -2.43
N ARG A 9 -5.33 -7.01 -1.10
CA ARG A 9 -6.39 -7.80 -0.45
C ARG A 9 -7.78 -7.24 -0.76
N ALA A 10 -7.96 -5.93 -0.66
CA ALA A 10 -9.22 -5.27 -0.97
C ALA A 10 -9.61 -5.47 -2.43
N ALA A 11 -8.67 -5.26 -3.36
CA ALA A 11 -8.88 -5.43 -4.78
C ALA A 11 -9.22 -6.89 -5.14
N ARG A 12 -8.50 -7.88 -4.60
CA ARG A 12 -8.78 -9.31 -4.84
C ARG A 12 -10.19 -9.70 -4.38
N ARG A 13 -10.59 -9.24 -3.19
CA ARG A 13 -11.94 -9.50 -2.65
C ARG A 13 -13.02 -8.83 -3.49
N MET A 14 -12.79 -7.59 -3.92
CA MET A 14 -13.72 -6.88 -4.80
C MET A 14 -13.79 -7.51 -6.19
N HIS A 15 -12.65 -7.93 -6.75
CA HIS A 15 -12.57 -8.58 -8.05
C HIS A 15 -13.42 -9.86 -8.06
N ALA A 16 -13.23 -10.72 -7.06
CA ALA A 16 -13.99 -11.95 -6.92
C ALA A 16 -15.51 -11.74 -6.77
N ALA A 17 -15.94 -10.55 -6.34
CA ALA A 17 -17.35 -10.23 -6.16
C ALA A 17 -17.96 -9.48 -7.35
N LEU A 18 -17.16 -8.72 -8.11
CA LEU A 18 -17.68 -7.72 -9.06
C LEU A 18 -17.24 -7.95 -10.51
N ALA A 19 -16.13 -8.67 -10.75
CA ALA A 19 -15.65 -8.87 -12.12
C ALA A 19 -16.65 -9.71 -12.93
N GLY A 20 -16.95 -9.29 -14.16
CA GLY A 20 -17.96 -9.86 -15.04
C GLY A 20 -19.38 -9.36 -14.79
N GLU A 21 -19.64 -8.67 -13.67
CA GLU A 21 -20.98 -8.17 -13.34
C GLU A 21 -21.28 -6.85 -14.05
N ARG A 22 -22.56 -6.63 -14.34
CA ARG A 22 -23.06 -5.34 -14.85
C ARG A 22 -23.38 -4.40 -13.70
N VAL A 23 -23.03 -3.14 -13.88
CA VAL A 23 -23.40 -2.05 -12.97
C VAL A 23 -24.89 -1.79 -13.11
N GLU A 24 -25.65 -2.03 -12.04
CA GLU A 24 -27.08 -1.69 -11.98
C GLU A 24 -27.29 -0.24 -11.53
N ALA A 25 -26.42 0.25 -10.65
CA ALA A 25 -26.45 1.63 -10.20
C ALA A 25 -25.07 2.08 -9.69
N LEU A 26 -24.75 3.35 -9.91
CA LEU A 26 -23.66 4.02 -9.20
C LEU A 26 -24.21 5.21 -8.43
N ARG A 27 -24.05 5.21 -7.10
CA ARG A 27 -24.52 6.30 -6.24
C ARG A 27 -23.32 6.98 -5.59
N SER A 28 -23.20 8.29 -5.78
CA SER A 28 -22.15 9.09 -5.14
C SER A 28 -22.59 10.54 -5.05
N ALA A 29 -22.09 11.26 -4.05
CA ALA A 29 -22.21 12.71 -4.00
C ALA A 29 -21.20 13.43 -4.93
N HIS A 30 -20.24 12.70 -5.51
CA HIS A 30 -19.18 13.30 -6.33
C HIS A 30 -19.71 13.63 -7.75
N PRO A 31 -19.75 14.91 -8.17
CA PRO A 31 -20.45 15.31 -9.40
C PRO A 31 -19.97 14.59 -10.67
N LYS A 32 -18.66 14.36 -10.80
CA LYS A 32 -18.07 13.60 -11.92
C LYS A 32 -18.65 12.19 -12.03
N LEU A 33 -18.85 11.51 -10.90
CA LEU A 33 -19.38 10.15 -10.87
C LEU A 33 -20.88 10.12 -11.18
N VAL A 34 -21.64 11.06 -10.65
CA VAL A 34 -23.08 11.20 -10.96
C VAL A 34 -23.31 11.39 -12.46
N ARG A 35 -22.47 12.21 -13.11
CA ARG A 35 -22.58 12.48 -14.56
C ARG A 35 -22.09 11.34 -15.43
N ALA A 36 -21.34 10.39 -14.88
CA ALA A 36 -20.68 9.36 -15.65
C ALA A 36 -21.66 8.38 -16.31
N ARG A 37 -22.82 8.10 -15.71
CA ARG A 37 -23.77 7.10 -16.21
C ARG A 37 -23.07 5.76 -16.50
N LEU A 38 -22.59 5.11 -15.44
CA LEU A 38 -21.88 3.82 -15.52
C LEU A 38 -22.85 2.63 -15.54
N GLU A 39 -24.16 2.88 -15.41
CA GLU A 39 -25.21 1.87 -15.50
C GLU A 39 -25.14 1.08 -16.83
N GLY A 40 -25.31 -0.23 -16.73
CA GLY A 40 -25.24 -1.17 -17.84
C GLY A 40 -23.82 -1.54 -18.29
N ARG A 41 -22.78 -0.80 -17.86
CA ARG A 41 -21.37 -1.16 -18.12
C ARG A 41 -20.98 -2.41 -17.34
N THR A 42 -20.09 -3.21 -17.91
CA THR A 42 -19.52 -4.39 -17.26
C THR A 42 -18.26 -3.99 -16.50
N ILE A 43 -18.10 -4.52 -15.29
CA ILE A 43 -16.84 -4.42 -14.54
C ILE A 43 -15.92 -5.52 -15.06
N GLU A 44 -14.87 -5.17 -15.80
CA GLU A 44 -13.95 -6.16 -16.36
C GLU A 44 -13.04 -6.73 -15.28
N ARG A 45 -12.47 -5.86 -14.45
CA ARG A 45 -11.57 -6.26 -13.38
C ARG A 45 -11.46 -5.20 -12.29
N VAL A 46 -11.25 -5.67 -11.07
CA VAL A 46 -10.74 -4.86 -9.96
C VAL A 46 -9.28 -5.24 -9.69
N ARG A 47 -8.39 -4.24 -9.58
CA ARG A 47 -6.95 -4.47 -9.38
C ARG A 47 -6.33 -3.43 -8.44
N ALA A 48 -5.17 -3.78 -7.91
CA ALA A 48 -4.33 -2.87 -7.14
C ALA A 48 -3.14 -2.41 -7.99
N ARG A 49 -2.73 -1.15 -7.81
CA ARG A 49 -1.44 -0.62 -8.30
C ARG A 49 -0.82 0.24 -7.22
N GLY A 50 0.24 -0.27 -6.59
CA GLY A 50 0.83 0.29 -5.39
C GLY A 50 -0.21 0.41 -4.29
N LYS A 51 -0.58 1.64 -3.91
CA LYS A 51 -1.61 1.91 -2.89
C LYS A 51 -2.96 2.38 -3.45
N ASN A 52 -3.19 2.14 -4.73
CA ASN A 52 -4.41 2.55 -5.45
C ASN A 52 -5.24 1.33 -5.80
N LEU A 53 -6.56 1.42 -5.61
CA LEU A 53 -7.52 0.42 -6.08
C LEU A 53 -8.23 0.96 -7.31
N LEU A 54 -8.25 0.15 -8.37
CA LEU A 54 -8.76 0.50 -9.69
C LEU A 54 -9.86 -0.49 -10.06
N VAL A 55 -11.01 0.01 -10.50
CA VAL A 55 -12.10 -0.77 -11.11
C VAL A 55 -12.16 -0.38 -12.57
N ASP A 56 -11.81 -1.31 -13.46
CA ASP A 56 -11.81 -1.10 -14.91
C ASP A 56 -13.17 -1.55 -15.47
N PHE A 57 -13.75 -0.72 -16.34
CA PHE A 57 -15.03 -0.97 -17.03
C PHE A 57 -14.81 -1.25 -18.52
N ASP A 58 -15.78 -1.93 -19.14
CA ASP A 58 -15.75 -2.39 -20.55
C ASP A 58 -15.70 -1.29 -21.62
N ASP A 59 -15.81 -0.03 -21.23
CA ASP A 59 -15.72 1.13 -22.12
C ASP A 59 -14.46 1.96 -21.92
N GLY A 60 -13.46 1.37 -21.27
CA GLY A 60 -12.15 1.97 -21.02
C GLY A 60 -12.14 2.98 -19.87
N ARG A 61 -13.24 3.17 -19.13
CA ARG A 61 -13.23 3.99 -17.91
C ARG A 61 -12.66 3.21 -16.73
N ILE A 62 -12.03 3.95 -15.81
CA ILE A 62 -11.41 3.40 -14.61
C ILE A 62 -11.85 4.22 -13.40
N LEU A 63 -12.58 3.59 -12.48
CA LEU A 63 -12.83 4.18 -11.17
C LEU A 63 -11.59 3.97 -10.30
N HIS A 64 -10.93 5.08 -9.97
CA HIS A 64 -9.74 5.12 -9.14
C HIS A 64 -10.09 5.54 -7.71
N THR A 65 -9.66 4.73 -6.74
CA THR A 65 -9.77 5.08 -5.32
C THR A 65 -8.45 4.92 -4.58
N HIS A 66 -8.23 5.76 -3.57
CA HIS A 66 -7.10 5.62 -2.64
C HIS A 66 -7.57 5.78 -1.19
N LEU A 67 -7.45 4.71 -0.39
CA LEU A 67 -7.98 4.63 0.98
C LEU A 67 -7.33 5.64 1.95
N LYS A 68 -6.08 6.04 1.68
CA LYS A 68 -5.25 6.85 2.58
C LYS A 68 -5.26 6.22 3.98
N MET A 69 -5.71 6.92 5.01
CA MET A 69 -5.68 6.42 6.39
C MET A 69 -7.01 5.89 6.92
N ARG A 70 -8.15 6.32 6.35
CA ARG A 70 -9.48 6.07 6.91
C ARG A 70 -10.44 5.37 5.94
N GLY A 71 -10.15 5.44 4.64
CA GLY A 71 -11.00 4.86 3.61
C GLY A 71 -11.05 3.34 3.68
N SER A 72 -12.17 2.77 3.26
CA SER A 72 -12.36 1.32 3.19
C SER A 72 -13.42 0.94 2.18
N TRP A 73 -13.20 -0.15 1.45
CA TRP A 73 -14.23 -0.82 0.67
C TRP A 73 -14.88 -1.95 1.46
N HIS A 74 -16.20 -1.99 1.45
CA HIS A 74 -17.02 -3.06 2.02
C HIS A 74 -17.89 -3.66 0.91
N LEU A 75 -18.21 -4.94 1.05
CA LEU A 75 -19.13 -5.65 0.17
C LEU A 75 -20.30 -6.13 1.01
N TYR A 76 -21.50 -5.99 0.46
CA TYR A 76 -22.76 -6.40 1.05
C TYR A 76 -23.61 -7.10 0.00
N ARG A 77 -24.57 -7.92 0.43
CA ARG A 77 -25.66 -8.37 -0.46
C ARG A 77 -26.70 -7.25 -0.65
N PRO A 78 -27.44 -7.24 -1.77
CA PRO A 78 -28.60 -6.35 -1.91
C PRO A 78 -29.54 -6.47 -0.71
N GLY A 79 -29.94 -5.34 -0.11
CA GLY A 79 -30.78 -5.28 1.09
C GLY A 79 -30.07 -5.52 2.43
N GLU A 80 -28.80 -5.94 2.43
CA GLU A 80 -28.05 -6.16 3.68
C GLU A 80 -27.73 -4.83 4.38
N ARG A 81 -27.96 -4.79 5.69
CA ARG A 81 -27.63 -3.62 6.52
C ARG A 81 -26.13 -3.37 6.57
N TRP A 82 -25.73 -2.13 6.30
CA TRP A 82 -24.32 -1.77 6.34
C TRP A 82 -23.75 -1.69 7.76
N LYS A 83 -22.48 -2.06 7.89
CA LYS A 83 -21.71 -1.99 9.15
C LYS A 83 -21.27 -0.57 9.53
N LYS A 84 -21.39 0.38 8.59
CA LYS A 84 -21.03 1.79 8.78
C LYS A 84 -22.22 2.68 8.44
N PRO A 85 -22.36 3.86 9.06
CA PRO A 85 -23.45 4.79 8.79
C PRO A 85 -23.50 5.21 7.32
N ALA A 86 -24.70 5.38 6.75
CA ALA A 86 -24.88 5.79 5.36
C ALA A 86 -24.18 7.13 5.03
N ARG A 87 -24.18 8.09 5.97
CA ARG A 87 -23.47 9.37 5.83
C ARG A 87 -21.95 9.26 5.61
N ALA A 88 -21.36 8.09 5.90
CA ALA A 88 -19.95 7.84 5.66
C ALA A 88 -19.68 7.27 4.27
N ALA A 89 -20.72 6.87 3.51
CA ALA A 89 -20.57 6.36 2.15
C ALA A 89 -20.19 7.50 1.21
N THR A 90 -19.06 7.34 0.51
CA THR A 90 -18.59 8.25 -0.52
C THR A 90 -19.11 7.84 -1.90
N LEU A 91 -19.22 6.52 -2.10
CA LEU A 91 -19.63 5.90 -3.35
C LEU A 91 -20.19 4.51 -3.06
N GLU A 92 -21.24 4.16 -3.80
CA GLU A 92 -21.83 2.82 -3.89
C GLU A 92 -21.81 2.38 -5.35
N LEU A 93 -21.32 1.17 -5.57
CA LEU A 93 -21.33 0.48 -6.85
C LEU A 93 -22.20 -0.76 -6.69
N VAL A 94 -23.36 -0.75 -7.35
CA VAL A 94 -24.38 -1.79 -7.24
C VAL A 94 -24.31 -2.70 -8.46
N THR A 95 -24.31 -4.00 -8.19
CA THR A 95 -24.42 -5.08 -9.15
C THR A 95 -25.50 -6.04 -8.66
N ARG A 96 -25.97 -6.94 -9.52
CA ARG A 96 -26.97 -7.95 -9.14
C ARG A 96 -26.58 -8.74 -7.88
N PRO A 97 -25.36 -9.31 -7.74
CA PRO A 97 -25.01 -10.10 -6.55
C PRO A 97 -24.51 -9.29 -5.34
N PHE A 98 -24.04 -8.06 -5.54
CA PHE A 98 -23.34 -7.29 -4.51
C PHE A 98 -23.54 -5.78 -4.59
N VAL A 99 -23.55 -5.15 -3.42
CA VAL A 99 -23.40 -3.71 -3.21
C VAL A 99 -22.00 -3.43 -2.64
N ALA A 100 -21.12 -2.84 -3.44
CA ALA A 100 -19.80 -2.42 -3.00
C ALA A 100 -19.86 -0.96 -2.51
N VAL A 101 -19.49 -0.71 -1.26
CA VAL A 101 -19.56 0.62 -0.65
C VAL A 101 -18.18 1.10 -0.24
N ALA A 102 -17.78 2.25 -0.77
CA ALA A 102 -16.59 2.98 -0.39
C ALA A 102 -16.93 3.93 0.76
N PHE A 103 -16.46 3.64 1.97
CA PHE A 103 -16.65 4.49 3.13
C PHE A 103 -15.47 5.43 3.35
N SER A 104 -15.77 6.71 3.60
CA SER A 104 -14.81 7.76 3.97
C SER A 104 -13.61 7.81 3.04
N MET A 105 -13.86 7.68 1.73
CA MET A 105 -12.84 7.53 0.70
C MET A 105 -12.28 8.90 0.30
N PRO A 106 -11.02 9.24 0.64
CA PRO A 106 -10.54 10.61 0.43
C PRO A 106 -10.19 10.93 -1.02
N VAL A 107 -9.91 9.90 -1.82
CA VAL A 107 -9.63 10.05 -3.25
C VAL A 107 -10.57 9.11 -3.99
N VAL A 108 -11.40 9.70 -4.84
CA VAL A 108 -12.30 9.03 -5.77
C VAL A 108 -12.26 9.83 -7.06
N ASP A 109 -11.85 9.20 -8.16
CA ASP A 109 -11.85 9.83 -9.47
C ASP A 109 -12.30 8.82 -10.53
N LEU A 110 -12.82 9.34 -11.64
CA LEU A 110 -13.15 8.53 -12.81
C LEU A 110 -12.23 8.94 -13.95
N LEU A 111 -11.40 8.00 -14.36
CA LEU A 111 -10.38 8.17 -15.37
C LEU A 111 -10.83 7.48 -16.66
N ARG A 112 -10.20 7.84 -17.77
CA ARG A 112 -10.18 7.02 -18.98
C ARG A 112 -8.83 6.33 -19.06
N ALA A 113 -8.77 5.09 -19.52
CA ALA A 113 -7.54 4.30 -19.59
C ALA A 113 -6.43 5.02 -20.37
N GLU A 114 -6.80 5.63 -21.49
CA GLU A 114 -5.95 6.48 -22.34
C GLU A 114 -5.47 7.77 -21.64
N HIS A 115 -6.19 8.23 -20.61
CA HIS A 115 -5.93 9.45 -19.85
C HIS A 115 -5.64 9.16 -18.37
N ALA A 116 -4.95 8.06 -18.07
CA ALA A 116 -4.57 7.74 -16.69
C ALA A 116 -4.06 9.00 -15.98
N SER A 117 -4.58 9.26 -14.76
CA SER A 117 -4.28 10.49 -14.03
C SER A 117 -2.77 10.69 -13.92
N ALA A 118 -2.31 11.94 -13.87
CA ALA A 118 -0.89 12.25 -13.65
C ALA A 118 -0.33 11.43 -12.47
N GLN A 119 -1.11 11.30 -11.40
CA GLN A 119 -0.77 10.49 -10.25
C GLN A 119 -0.50 9.01 -10.58
N LEU A 120 -1.32 8.36 -11.43
CA LEU A 120 -1.08 6.96 -11.82
C LEU A 120 0.07 6.82 -12.82
N ARG A 121 0.31 7.82 -13.67
CA ARG A 121 1.44 7.85 -14.61
C ARG A 121 2.78 8.01 -13.91
N GLU A 122 2.81 8.80 -12.84
CA GLU A 122 4.02 9.03 -12.04
C GLU A 122 4.36 7.89 -11.06
N LEU A 123 3.49 6.87 -10.93
CA LEU A 123 3.80 5.71 -10.08
C LEU A 123 4.96 4.90 -10.67
N GLY A 124 5.95 4.65 -9.82
CA GLY A 124 6.98 3.68 -10.07
C GLY A 124 6.42 2.25 -10.14
N PRO A 125 7.28 1.28 -10.51
CA PRO A 125 6.92 -0.13 -10.56
C PRO A 125 6.30 -0.61 -9.25
N ASP A 126 5.33 -1.51 -9.34
CA ASP A 126 4.65 -2.09 -8.18
C ASP A 126 5.52 -3.19 -7.58
N LEU A 127 5.83 -3.07 -6.28
CA LEU A 127 6.62 -4.08 -5.59
C LEU A 127 5.91 -5.44 -5.49
N LEU A 128 4.62 -5.55 -5.79
CA LEU A 128 3.91 -6.83 -5.86
C LEU A 128 3.85 -7.44 -7.26
N ASP A 129 4.34 -6.74 -8.29
CA ASP A 129 4.42 -7.29 -9.64
C ASP A 129 5.55 -8.32 -9.73
N GLU A 130 5.20 -9.57 -10.05
CA GLU A 130 6.14 -10.70 -10.07
C GLU A 130 6.94 -10.77 -11.36
N ALA A 131 6.46 -10.15 -12.44
CA ALA A 131 7.18 -10.10 -13.71
C ALA A 131 8.37 -9.13 -13.66
N LEU A 132 8.39 -8.21 -12.68
CA LEU A 132 9.46 -7.22 -12.54
C LEU A 132 10.64 -7.78 -11.74
N PRO A 133 11.87 -7.68 -12.26
CA PRO A 133 13.07 -8.15 -11.56
C PRO A 133 13.45 -7.21 -10.41
N ASP A 134 14.04 -7.76 -9.35
CA ASP A 134 14.46 -6.98 -8.17
C ASP A 134 15.50 -5.90 -8.54
N ALA A 135 16.38 -6.19 -9.52
CA ALA A 135 17.38 -5.25 -10.05
C ALA A 135 16.78 -3.94 -10.59
N LEU A 136 15.54 -3.96 -11.13
CA LEU A 136 14.84 -2.75 -11.56
C LEU A 136 14.64 -1.78 -10.39
N PHE A 137 14.27 -2.30 -9.22
CA PHE A 137 14.00 -1.46 -8.05
C PHE A 137 15.29 -0.89 -7.46
N VAL A 138 16.38 -1.67 -7.49
CA VAL A 138 17.72 -1.21 -7.08
C VAL A 138 18.19 -0.07 -7.98
N ALA A 139 18.14 -0.26 -9.31
CA ALA A 139 18.51 0.78 -10.26
C ALA A 139 17.70 2.08 -10.06
N ARG A 140 16.41 1.98 -9.76
CA ARG A 140 15.55 3.15 -9.48
C ARG A 140 15.86 3.81 -8.13
N LEU A 141 16.29 3.05 -7.12
CA LEU A 141 16.77 3.63 -5.86
C LEU A 141 18.07 4.42 -6.08
N ARG A 142 18.97 3.94 -6.93
CA ARG A 142 20.21 4.65 -7.30
C ARG A 142 19.95 6.01 -7.97
N GLN A 143 18.85 6.14 -8.72
CA GLN A 143 18.45 7.44 -9.29
C GLN A 143 18.10 8.50 -8.23
N VAL A 144 17.99 8.13 -6.96
CA VAL A 144 17.70 9.04 -5.85
C VAL A 144 18.71 8.91 -4.71
N ASP A 145 19.98 8.66 -5.06
CA ASP A 145 21.07 8.29 -4.14
C ASP A 145 21.29 9.25 -2.97
N ALA A 146 21.10 10.55 -3.18
CA ALA A 146 21.28 11.58 -2.15
C ALA A 146 20.22 11.53 -1.04
N LEU A 147 19.09 10.85 -1.26
CA LEU A 147 18.03 10.78 -0.26
C LEU A 147 18.37 9.82 0.86
N PRO A 148 17.89 10.09 2.08
CA PRO A 148 17.82 9.07 3.12
C PRO A 148 17.03 7.84 2.63
N LEU A 149 17.53 6.65 2.93
CA LEU A 149 16.97 5.37 2.49
C LEU A 149 15.49 5.22 2.87
N GLY A 150 15.12 5.61 4.09
CA GLY A 150 13.72 5.62 4.54
C GLY A 150 12.81 6.57 3.75
N VAL A 151 13.33 7.68 3.23
CA VAL A 151 12.60 8.59 2.33
C VAL A 151 12.47 7.97 0.95
N ALA A 152 13.56 7.42 0.39
CA ALA A 152 13.57 6.81 -0.92
C ALA A 152 12.54 5.67 -1.05
N LEU A 153 12.46 4.78 -0.05
CA LEU A 153 11.47 3.69 -0.02
C LEU A 153 10.01 4.17 0.06
N MET A 154 9.77 5.40 0.51
CA MET A 154 8.42 5.99 0.57
C MET A 154 8.03 6.72 -0.71
N ARG A 155 8.99 7.04 -1.59
CA ARG A 155 8.73 7.76 -2.85
C ARG A 155 8.05 6.82 -3.84
N GLN A 156 6.72 6.96 -3.97
CA GLN A 156 5.91 6.08 -4.81
C GLN A 156 6.29 6.13 -6.31
N ARG A 157 7.00 7.18 -6.75
CA ARG A 157 7.60 7.28 -8.09
C ARG A 157 8.83 6.39 -8.30
N VAL A 158 9.56 6.06 -7.24
CA VAL A 158 10.73 5.16 -7.30
C VAL A 158 10.25 3.72 -7.31
N LEU A 159 9.44 3.36 -6.33
CA LEU A 159 8.78 2.08 -6.20
C LEU A 159 7.45 2.28 -5.47
N SER A 160 6.41 1.55 -5.84
CA SER A 160 5.09 1.73 -5.25
C SER A 160 4.71 0.54 -4.35
N GLY A 161 3.90 0.83 -3.32
CA GLY A 161 3.39 -0.19 -2.39
C GLY A 161 3.92 -0.04 -0.96
N ILE A 162 5.20 0.29 -0.75
CA ILE A 162 5.78 0.49 0.60
C ILE A 162 5.16 1.71 1.29
N GLY A 163 4.66 1.54 2.51
CA GLY A 163 4.33 2.63 3.45
C GLY A 163 5.14 2.55 4.74
N ASN A 164 4.68 3.27 5.78
CA ASN A 164 5.48 3.45 6.99
C ASN A 164 5.76 2.13 7.72
N VAL A 165 4.86 1.15 7.66
CA VAL A 165 5.08 -0.15 8.30
C VAL A 165 6.17 -0.90 7.56
N TYR A 166 6.01 -1.17 6.25
CA TYR A 166 7.01 -1.94 5.53
C TYR A 166 8.37 -1.24 5.50
N LYS A 167 8.41 0.10 5.35
CA LYS A 167 9.66 0.86 5.49
C LYS A 167 10.37 0.54 6.80
N SER A 168 9.69 0.77 7.94
CA SER A 168 10.31 0.62 9.26
C SER A 168 10.72 -0.83 9.53
N GLU A 169 9.87 -1.78 9.17
CA GLU A 169 10.07 -3.19 9.45
C GLU A 169 11.18 -3.81 8.59
N VAL A 170 11.22 -3.50 7.30
CA VAL A 170 12.23 -4.04 6.38
C VAL A 170 13.60 -3.46 6.73
N LEU A 171 13.71 -2.15 6.96
CA LEU A 171 14.97 -1.52 7.37
C LEU A 171 15.51 -2.09 8.67
N PHE A 172 14.63 -2.39 9.63
CA PHE A 172 15.03 -3.06 10.87
C PHE A 172 15.54 -4.48 10.61
N LEU A 173 14.81 -5.26 9.81
CA LEU A 173 15.16 -6.66 9.52
C LEU A 173 16.46 -6.81 8.75
N GLU A 174 16.77 -5.84 7.88
CA GLU A 174 18.02 -5.79 7.12
C GLU A 174 19.12 -4.96 7.81
N ARG A 175 18.88 -4.52 9.06
CA ARG A 175 19.81 -3.74 9.89
C ARG A 175 20.36 -2.49 9.18
N ARG A 176 19.52 -1.80 8.42
CA ARG A 176 19.90 -0.59 7.68
C ARG A 176 19.44 0.67 8.40
N ASP A 177 20.31 1.67 8.43
CA ASP A 177 19.99 3.00 8.92
C ASP A 177 18.93 3.64 7.99
N PRO A 178 17.72 3.95 8.49
CA PRO A 178 16.73 4.65 7.68
C PRO A 178 17.16 6.07 7.27
N PHE A 179 18.10 6.70 7.98
CA PHE A 179 18.54 8.09 7.77
C PHE A 179 19.78 8.21 6.89
N ALA A 180 20.54 7.13 6.72
CA ALA A 180 21.68 7.10 5.82
C ALA A 180 21.23 7.30 4.35
N PRO A 181 22.01 8.04 3.53
CA PRO A 181 21.74 8.18 2.11
C PRO A 181 21.73 6.83 1.38
N VAL A 182 20.91 6.67 0.34
CA VAL A 182 20.92 5.46 -0.50
C VAL A 182 22.30 5.23 -1.10
N ALA A 183 23.03 6.30 -1.43
CA ALA A 183 24.41 6.25 -1.93
C ALA A 183 25.37 5.42 -1.04
N THR A 184 25.13 5.40 0.27
CA THR A 184 25.99 4.70 1.25
C THR A 184 25.70 3.20 1.35
N GLN A 185 24.65 2.73 0.69
CA GLN A 185 24.24 1.33 0.74
C GLN A 185 24.97 0.56 -0.36
N GLU A 186 25.48 -0.61 -0.02
CA GLU A 186 25.99 -1.57 -1.01
C GLU A 186 24.86 -2.10 -1.90
N GLU A 187 25.18 -2.55 -3.11
CA GLU A 187 24.18 -3.06 -4.04
C GLU A 187 23.45 -4.31 -3.48
N ALA A 188 24.20 -5.28 -2.97
CA ALA A 188 23.67 -6.47 -2.32
C ALA A 188 22.75 -6.14 -1.13
N ALA A 189 23.03 -5.03 -0.42
CA ALA A 189 22.17 -4.55 0.66
C ALA A 189 20.80 -4.09 0.15
N LEU A 190 20.78 -3.35 -0.96
CA LEU A 190 19.55 -2.88 -1.59
C LEU A 190 18.74 -4.05 -2.17
N GLU A 191 19.41 -5.03 -2.79
CA GLU A 191 18.78 -6.25 -3.27
C GLU A 191 18.11 -7.04 -2.14
N ALA A 192 18.83 -7.31 -1.06
CA ALA A 192 18.29 -8.01 0.12
C ALA A 192 17.08 -7.28 0.70
N LEU A 193 17.14 -5.95 0.74
CA LEU A 193 16.06 -5.08 1.19
C LEU A 193 14.81 -5.19 0.32
N ILE A 194 14.96 -5.12 -1.01
CA ILE A 194 13.85 -5.27 -1.96
C ILE A 194 13.24 -6.68 -1.86
N ALA A 195 14.08 -7.72 -1.84
CA ALA A 195 13.65 -9.10 -1.73
C ALA A 195 12.88 -9.35 -0.41
N ARG A 196 13.37 -8.81 0.72
CA ARG A 196 12.67 -8.85 2.02
C ARG A 196 11.32 -8.14 1.96
N ALA A 197 11.26 -6.95 1.39
CA ALA A 197 10.03 -6.17 1.27
C ALA A 197 8.99 -6.92 0.43
N ARG A 198 9.38 -7.48 -0.72
CA ARG A 198 8.53 -8.31 -1.60
C ARG A 198 7.98 -9.52 -0.85
N ARG A 199 8.86 -10.31 -0.24
CA ARG A 199 8.48 -11.51 0.52
C ARG A 199 7.50 -11.18 1.65
N LEU A 200 7.75 -10.13 2.41
CA LEU A 200 6.86 -9.73 3.51
C LEU A 200 5.51 -9.22 2.99
N MET A 201 5.46 -8.44 1.91
CA MET A 201 4.19 -8.01 1.33
C MET A 201 3.39 -9.19 0.79
N ARG A 202 4.03 -10.10 0.04
CA ARG A 202 3.42 -11.33 -0.49
C ARG A 202 2.82 -12.18 0.61
N ARG A 203 3.56 -12.42 1.69
CA ARG A 203 3.05 -13.17 2.86
C ARG A 203 1.79 -12.54 3.44
N ASN A 204 1.65 -11.22 3.35
CA ASN A 204 0.51 -10.47 3.87
C ASN A 204 -0.61 -10.27 2.83
N LEU A 205 -0.54 -10.86 1.63
CA LEU A 205 -1.68 -10.86 0.69
C LEU A 205 -2.82 -11.77 1.16
N VAL A 206 -2.56 -12.63 2.15
CA VAL A 206 -3.55 -13.48 2.80
C VAL A 206 -3.49 -13.25 4.30
N GLY A 207 -4.66 -13.24 4.93
CA GLY A 207 -4.79 -13.04 6.36
C GLY A 207 -4.76 -11.57 6.81
N PHE A 208 -5.32 -11.36 7.98
CA PHE A 208 -5.36 -10.08 8.68
C PHE A 208 -5.27 -10.36 10.19
N PRO A 209 -4.58 -9.52 10.99
CA PRO A 209 -3.86 -8.30 10.60
C PRO A 209 -2.46 -8.57 9.99
N ARG A 210 -1.90 -7.59 9.27
CA ARG A 210 -0.53 -7.65 8.69
C ARG A 210 0.51 -8.01 9.76
N THR A 211 1.39 -8.96 9.46
CA THR A 211 2.48 -9.45 10.31
C THR A 211 3.84 -9.39 9.59
N THR A 212 4.88 -8.98 10.30
CA THR A 212 6.29 -9.03 9.84
C THR A 212 7.13 -9.97 10.69
N ARG A 213 6.58 -10.46 11.80
CA ARG A 213 7.15 -11.46 12.70
C ARG A 213 6.21 -12.68 12.87
N LYS A 214 6.72 -13.76 13.47
CA LYS A 214 5.90 -14.91 13.92
C LYS A 214 4.81 -14.43 14.89
N ARG A 215 3.55 -14.72 14.57
CA ARG A 215 2.36 -14.13 15.22
C ARG A 215 2.33 -14.29 16.74
N TYR A 216 2.70 -15.47 17.24
CA TYR A 216 2.66 -15.81 18.68
C TYR A 216 3.66 -15.03 19.53
N GLN A 217 4.69 -14.44 18.93
CA GLN A 217 5.66 -13.65 19.66
C GLN A 217 5.32 -12.14 19.63
N GLY A 218 4.32 -11.74 18.85
CA GLY A 218 3.98 -10.35 18.56
C GLY A 218 4.14 -10.03 17.07
N ARG A 219 3.32 -9.08 16.58
CA ARG A 219 3.03 -8.91 15.15
C ARG A 219 4.11 -8.19 14.32
N LEU A 220 4.67 -7.11 14.86
CA LEU A 220 5.60 -6.17 14.19
C LEU A 220 6.84 -5.95 15.04
N TRP A 221 8.02 -5.76 14.46
CA TRP A 221 9.30 -5.64 15.14
C TRP A 221 9.54 -4.27 15.78
N VAL A 222 9.27 -3.18 15.06
CA VAL A 222 9.57 -1.80 15.51
C VAL A 222 8.41 -0.83 15.25
N TYR A 223 7.62 -1.03 14.20
CA TYR A 223 6.55 -0.10 13.84
C TYR A 223 5.49 -0.01 14.93
N GLY A 224 5.21 1.23 15.37
CA GLY A 224 4.25 1.51 16.43
C GLY A 224 4.76 1.21 17.84
N ARG A 225 6.04 0.84 18.00
CA ARG A 225 6.63 0.40 19.27
C ARG A 225 7.60 1.42 19.88
N SER A 226 7.45 2.71 19.57
CA SER A 226 8.31 3.76 20.14
C SER A 226 8.24 3.74 21.66
N GLY A 227 9.38 3.75 22.35
CA GLY A 227 9.46 3.66 23.80
C GLY A 227 9.51 2.23 24.35
N GLU A 228 9.20 1.22 23.54
CA GLU A 228 9.32 -0.19 23.96
C GLU A 228 10.75 -0.74 23.75
N PRO A 229 11.15 -1.79 24.49
CA PRO A 229 12.43 -2.47 24.25
C PRO A 229 12.47 -3.14 22.87
N CYS A 230 13.60 -3.04 22.18
CA CYS A 230 13.88 -3.79 20.96
C CYS A 230 13.81 -5.29 21.25
N ARG A 231 13.17 -6.05 20.35
CA ARG A 231 13.01 -7.50 20.50
C ARG A 231 14.26 -8.32 20.16
N VAL A 232 15.36 -7.65 19.84
CA VAL A 232 16.66 -8.26 19.53
C VAL A 232 17.66 -7.91 20.62
N CYS A 233 17.85 -6.62 20.92
CA CYS A 233 18.89 -6.14 21.83
C CYS A 233 18.39 -5.37 23.06
N ALA A 234 17.08 -5.36 23.32
CA ALA A 234 16.43 -4.60 24.40
C ALA A 234 16.55 -3.06 24.34
N THR A 235 17.45 -2.47 23.54
CA THR A 235 17.55 -1.01 23.36
C THR A 235 16.20 -0.40 22.97
N THR A 236 15.83 0.73 23.58
CA THR A 236 14.54 1.39 23.31
C THR A 236 14.37 1.72 21.83
N VAL A 237 13.26 1.26 21.24
CA VAL A 237 12.86 1.63 19.89
C VAL A 237 12.50 3.12 19.86
N ARG A 238 12.99 3.82 18.85
CA ARG A 238 12.76 5.26 18.64
C ARG A 238 11.85 5.48 17.44
N MET A 239 11.20 6.64 17.43
CA MET A 239 10.44 7.13 16.28
C MET A 239 10.91 8.55 15.94
N ARG A 240 11.21 8.78 14.67
CA ARG A 240 11.48 10.12 14.13
C ARG A 240 10.61 10.36 12.91
N ARG A 241 10.32 11.64 12.65
CA ARG A 241 9.65 12.10 11.43
C ARG A 241 10.71 12.27 10.34
N GLN A 242 10.38 11.85 9.12
CA GLN A 242 11.35 11.81 8.02
C GLN A 242 10.71 12.26 6.70
N GLY A 243 11.48 13.02 5.91
CA GLY A 243 11.07 13.61 4.64
C GLY A 243 10.05 14.76 4.81
N ASP A 244 9.78 15.46 3.72
CA ASP A 244 8.93 16.67 3.69
C ASP A 244 7.51 16.41 4.22
N ASP A 245 7.00 15.20 3.98
CA ASP A 245 5.69 14.73 4.43
C ASP A 245 5.64 14.37 5.95
N GLY A 246 6.74 14.51 6.70
CA GLY A 246 6.80 14.16 8.11
C GLY A 246 6.40 12.70 8.39
N ARG A 247 6.86 11.75 7.57
CA ARG A 247 6.47 10.34 7.69
C ARG A 247 7.14 9.71 8.91
N SER A 248 6.37 9.03 9.77
CA SER A 248 6.93 8.30 10.91
C SER A 248 7.86 7.18 10.45
N THR A 249 9.05 7.12 11.04
CA THR A 249 10.05 6.06 10.90
C THR A 249 10.33 5.50 12.28
N TYR A 250 10.06 4.21 12.48
CA TYR A 250 10.38 3.50 13.72
C TYR A 250 11.65 2.67 13.51
N PHE A 251 12.59 2.71 14.45
CA PHE A 251 13.89 2.07 14.30
C PHE A 251 14.51 1.76 15.67
N CYS A 252 15.44 0.80 15.69
CA CYS A 252 16.28 0.54 16.85
C CYS A 252 17.67 1.15 16.62
N PRO A 253 18.13 2.10 17.46
CA PRO A 253 19.42 2.76 17.25
C PRO A 253 20.60 1.78 17.38
N ALA A 254 20.53 0.78 18.26
CA ALA A 254 21.60 -0.20 18.38
C ALA A 254 21.66 -1.16 17.19
N CYS A 255 20.52 -1.72 16.75
CA CYS A 255 20.52 -2.71 15.66
C CYS A 255 20.76 -2.11 14.26
N GLN A 256 20.49 -0.81 14.06
CA GLN A 256 20.51 -0.17 12.74
C GLN A 256 21.54 0.95 12.61
N LEU A 257 22.10 1.43 13.72
CA LEU A 257 23.17 2.46 13.74
C LEU A 257 24.40 2.00 14.53
N GLY A 258 24.33 0.86 15.22
CA GLY A 258 25.44 0.35 16.01
C GLY A 258 26.58 -0.14 15.12
N PRO A 259 27.84 -0.12 15.60
CA PRO A 259 28.93 -0.83 14.94
C PRO A 259 28.53 -2.30 14.75
N ALA A 260 28.94 -2.91 13.64
CA ALA A 260 28.77 -4.36 13.45
C ALA A 260 29.33 -5.08 14.69
N PRO A 261 28.60 -6.02 15.32
CA PRO A 261 29.20 -6.82 16.37
C PRO A 261 30.40 -7.54 15.76
N GLY A 262 31.58 -7.32 16.33
CA GLY A 262 32.78 -8.04 15.95
C GLY A 262 32.50 -9.53 16.08
N GLU A 263 32.94 -10.29 15.08
CA GLU A 263 32.95 -11.74 15.14
C GLU A 263 33.79 -12.15 16.35
N GLY A 264 33.13 -12.72 17.35
CA GLY A 264 33.73 -13.34 18.53
C GLY A 264 33.04 -14.67 18.77
#